data_AF-T1IQ90-F1
#
_entry.id   AF-T1IQ90-F1
#
_cell.length_a   1.000
_cell.length_b   1.000
_cell.length_c   1.000
_cell.angle_alpha   90.00
_cell.angle_beta   90.00
_cell.angle_gamma   90.00
#
_symmetry.space_group_name_H-M   'P 1'
#
loop_
_entity.id
_entity.type
_entity.pdbx_description
1 polymer ?
#
loop_
_entity_poly.entity_id
_entity_poly.type
_entity_poly.pdbx_seq_one_letter_code
_entity_poly.pdbx_strand_id
1 'polypeptide(L)'
;MEIPFPEKFVFSDVSTWPQWRKRFMRYRDVANLDEKTDAKQVSGLLYCMGDKAEEDTLICDRIAMGIRNRQLCEKMQMIENLTLTKAIDMARQSEQVRRQQADLKPHPEITVTPKIEVDRV
;
A
#
# COMPACT_ATOMS: atom_id res chain seq x y z
N MET A 1 -9.84 -21.27 -12.22
CA MET A 1 -8.59 -20.95 -12.92
C MET A 1 -7.57 -20.61 -11.85
N GLU A 2 -6.47 -21.34 -11.78
CA GLU A 2 -5.33 -20.93 -10.96
C GLU A 2 -4.55 -19.87 -11.73
N ILE A 3 -4.32 -18.73 -11.10
CA ILE A 3 -3.51 -17.66 -11.70
C ILE A 3 -2.06 -17.96 -11.34
N PRO A 4 -1.18 -18.22 -12.32
CA PRO A 4 0.20 -18.53 -12.03
C PRO A 4 0.89 -17.32 -11.43
N PHE A 5 1.70 -17.55 -10.39
CA PHE A 5 2.56 -16.52 -9.84
C PHE A 5 3.56 -16.01 -10.90
N PRO A 6 3.95 -14.73 -10.85
CA PRO A 6 5.06 -14.23 -11.65
C PRO A 6 6.33 -15.02 -11.36
N GLU A 7 7.19 -15.20 -12.36
CA GLU A 7 8.55 -15.70 -12.15
C GLU A 7 9.29 -14.82 -11.14
N LYS A 8 10.17 -15.42 -10.34
CA LYS A 8 10.96 -14.68 -9.34
C LYS A 8 11.77 -13.57 -10.01
N PHE A 9 11.83 -12.40 -9.37
CA PHE A 9 12.64 -11.30 -9.91
C PHE A 9 14.13 -11.65 -9.87
N VAL A 10 14.82 -11.42 -10.98
CA VAL A 10 16.26 -11.71 -11.10
C VAL A 10 17.05 -10.46 -10.69
N PHE A 11 17.45 -10.39 -9.43
CA PHE A 11 18.20 -9.24 -8.88
C PHE A 11 19.55 -8.98 -9.54
N SER A 12 20.16 -9.99 -10.17
CA SER A 12 21.41 -9.83 -10.93
C SER A 12 21.23 -9.09 -12.25
N ASP A 13 20.00 -8.95 -12.76
CA ASP A 13 19.69 -8.23 -13.98
C ASP A 13 18.58 -7.21 -13.76
N VAL A 14 18.99 -6.03 -13.29
CA VAL A 14 18.09 -4.90 -12.98
C VAL A 14 17.37 -4.38 -14.23
N SER A 15 17.88 -4.64 -15.44
CA SER A 15 17.26 -4.19 -16.69
C SER A 15 15.89 -4.84 -16.94
N THR A 16 15.65 -6.02 -16.35
CA THR A 16 14.37 -6.75 -16.44
C THR A 16 13.26 -6.15 -15.58
N TRP A 17 13.61 -5.22 -14.67
CA TRP A 17 12.68 -4.61 -13.72
C TRP A 17 11.41 -4.04 -14.36
N PRO A 18 11.45 -3.26 -15.45
CA PRO A 18 10.24 -2.69 -16.05
C PRO A 18 9.27 -3.76 -16.57
N GLN A 19 9.80 -4.86 -17.11
CA GLN A 19 9.00 -5.96 -17.63
C GLN A 19 8.40 -6.79 -16.49
N TRP A 20 9.23 -7.13 -15.50
CA TRP A 20 8.79 -7.84 -14.30
C TRP A 20 7.70 -7.06 -13.54
N ARG A 21 7.91 -5.75 -13.35
CA ARG A 21 6.93 -4.85 -12.73
C ARG A 21 5.59 -4.87 -13.46
N LYS A 22 5.59 -4.79 -14.80
CA LYS A 22 4.36 -4.90 -15.59
C LYS A 22 3.65 -6.23 -15.37
N ARG A 23 4.40 -7.34 -15.27
CA ARG A 23 3.84 -8.68 -14.99
C ARG A 23 3.25 -8.77 -13.59
N PHE A 24 3.94 -8.25 -12.58
CA PHE A 24 3.43 -8.21 -11.21
C PHE A 24 2.17 -7.34 -11.08
N MET A 25 2.11 -6.17 -11.74
CA MET A 25 0.90 -5.33 -11.71
C MET A 25 -0.31 -6.04 -12.32
N ARG A 26 -0.13 -6.81 -13.39
CA ARG A 26 -1.20 -7.65 -13.96
C ARG A 26 -1.61 -8.75 -12.99
N TYR A 27 -0.64 -9.46 -12.42
CA TYR A 27 -0.91 -10.48 -11.39
C TYR A 27 -1.71 -9.92 -10.23
N ARG A 28 -1.35 -8.72 -9.74
CA ARG A 28 -2.04 -8.05 -8.64
C ARG A 28 -3.53 -7.84 -8.93
N ASP A 29 -3.84 -7.38 -10.15
CA ASP A 29 -5.19 -7.15 -10.63
C ASP A 29 -5.95 -8.48 -10.78
N VAL A 30 -5.41 -9.43 -11.54
CA VAL A 30 -6.13 -10.69 -11.80
C VAL A 30 -6.30 -11.56 -10.56
N ALA A 31 -5.36 -11.51 -9.61
CA ALA A 31 -5.41 -12.29 -8.37
C ALA A 31 -6.24 -11.61 -7.26
N ASN A 32 -6.88 -10.47 -7.54
CA ASN A 32 -7.55 -9.62 -6.57
C ASN A 32 -6.67 -9.31 -5.35
N LEU A 33 -5.37 -9.16 -5.59
CA LEU A 33 -4.40 -8.86 -4.54
C LEU A 33 -4.57 -7.41 -4.06
N ASP A 34 -4.98 -6.51 -4.95
CA ASP A 34 -5.28 -5.10 -4.66
C ASP A 34 -6.50 -4.89 -3.74
N GLU A 35 -7.41 -5.87 -3.68
CA GLU A 35 -8.52 -5.92 -2.71
C GLU A 35 -8.11 -6.51 -1.36
N LYS A 36 -6.93 -7.14 -1.27
CA LYS A 36 -6.43 -7.67 0.00
C LYS A 36 -5.86 -6.56 0.87
N THR A 37 -5.63 -6.90 2.13
CA THR A 37 -4.98 -6.05 3.10
C THR A 37 -3.60 -5.60 2.60
N ASP A 38 -3.17 -4.40 2.98
CA ASP A 38 -1.84 -3.85 2.65
C ASP A 38 -0.75 -4.86 3.03
N ALA A 39 -0.89 -5.52 4.19
CA ALA A 39 0.05 -6.57 4.62
C ALA A 39 0.11 -7.77 3.66
N LYS A 40 -1.04 -8.20 3.11
CA LYS A 40 -1.07 -9.30 2.13
C LYS A 40 -0.52 -8.86 0.77
N GLN A 41 -0.77 -7.61 0.36
CA GLN A 41 -0.16 -7.04 -0.85
C GLN A 41 1.37 -7.01 -0.75
N VAL A 42 1.89 -6.58 0.40
CA VAL A 42 3.32 -6.59 0.72
C VAL A 42 3.85 -8.02 0.69
N SER A 43 3.25 -8.95 1.43
CA SER A 43 3.69 -10.35 1.44
C SER A 43 3.65 -11.00 0.04
N GLY A 44 2.63 -10.70 -0.77
CA GLY A 44 2.50 -11.22 -2.12
C GLY A 44 3.59 -10.70 -3.05
N LEU A 45 3.92 -9.40 -2.98
CA LEU A 45 5.04 -8.83 -3.71
C LEU A 45 6.35 -9.49 -3.34
N LEU A 46 6.63 -9.60 -2.04
CA LEU A 46 7.87 -10.16 -1.52
C LEU A 46 8.05 -11.62 -1.91
N TYR A 47 6.99 -12.42 -1.81
CA TYR A 47 6.99 -13.80 -2.27
C TYR A 47 7.37 -13.91 -3.75
N CYS A 48 6.86 -13.00 -4.59
CA CYS A 48 7.22 -12.95 -6.01
C CYS A 48 8.65 -12.42 -6.25
N MET A 49 9.17 -11.55 -5.39
CA MET A 49 10.55 -11.07 -5.52
C MET A 49 11.56 -12.17 -5.14
N GLY A 50 11.20 -13.08 -4.23
CA GLY A 50 12.03 -14.22 -3.83
C GLY A 50 13.04 -13.88 -2.74
N ASP A 51 13.94 -14.80 -2.42
CA ASP A 51 14.70 -14.84 -1.17
C ASP A 51 15.63 -13.63 -1.00
N LYS A 52 16.20 -13.13 -2.11
CA LYS A 52 16.99 -11.89 -2.14
C LYS A 52 16.18 -10.65 -1.74
N ALA A 53 14.85 -10.74 -1.76
CA ALA A 53 13.99 -9.66 -1.30
C ALA A 53 14.07 -9.42 0.21
N GLU A 54 14.52 -10.41 0.96
CA GLU A 54 14.68 -10.34 2.42
C GLU A 54 16.05 -9.76 2.81
N GLU A 55 17.03 -9.86 1.91
CA GLU A 55 18.43 -9.45 2.14
C GLU A 55 18.73 -8.02 1.67
N ASP A 56 18.05 -7.54 0.64
CA ASP A 56 18.42 -6.31 -0.06
C ASP A 56 17.66 -5.08 0.46
N THR A 57 18.40 -4.12 1.05
CA THR A 57 17.88 -2.84 1.55
C THR A 57 17.46 -1.89 0.42
N LEU A 58 17.80 -2.17 -0.84
CA LEU A 58 17.44 -1.34 -2.02
C LEU A 58 15.98 -1.53 -2.49
N ILE A 59 15.19 -2.28 -1.74
CA ILE A 59 13.84 -2.68 -2.13
C ILE A 59 12.78 -1.64 -1.73
N CYS A 60 13.14 -0.58 -1.01
CA CYS A 60 12.23 0.50 -0.58
C CYS A 60 11.35 1.04 -1.71
N ASP A 61 11.95 1.41 -2.84
CA ASP A 61 11.22 1.92 -4.01
C ASP A 61 10.35 0.84 -4.68
N ARG A 62 10.76 -0.43 -4.55
CA ARG A 62 10.09 -1.58 -5.16
C ARG A 62 8.90 -2.07 -4.36
N ILE A 63 8.99 -2.07 -3.02
CA ILE A 63 7.88 -2.35 -2.11
C ILE A 63 6.79 -1.29 -2.25
N ALA A 64 7.16 -0.02 -2.30
CA ALA A 64 6.22 1.09 -2.47
C ALA A 64 5.39 0.98 -3.77
N MET A 65 5.89 0.30 -4.82
CA MET A 65 5.14 0.09 -6.06
C MET A 65 4.10 -1.04 -5.99
N GLY A 66 4.19 -1.95 -5.01
CA GLY A 66 3.23 -3.05 -4.86
C GLY A 66 1.94 -2.67 -4.12
N ILE A 67 2.02 -1.65 -3.26
CA ILE A 67 0.96 -1.29 -2.31
C ILE A 67 0.05 -0.20 -2.90
N ARG A 68 -1.28 -0.34 -2.74
CA ARG A 68 -2.25 0.68 -3.20
C ARG A 68 -2.26 1.95 -2.32
N ASN A 69 -1.98 1.80 -1.03
CA ASN A 69 -2.05 2.86 -0.03
C ASN A 69 -0.90 3.88 -0.20
N ARG A 70 -1.21 4.99 -0.86
CA ARG A 70 -0.23 6.05 -1.17
C ARG A 70 0.42 6.67 0.06
N GLN A 71 -0.33 6.91 1.14
CA GLN A 71 0.22 7.47 2.37
C GLN A 71 1.21 6.52 3.04
N LEU A 72 0.92 5.22 2.97
CA LEU A 72 1.85 4.19 3.45
C LEU A 72 3.11 4.14 2.59
N CYS A 73 2.99 4.21 1.26
CA CYS A 73 4.13 4.26 0.35
C CYS A 73 5.05 5.45 0.65
N GLU A 74 4.47 6.64 0.83
CA GLU A 74 5.22 7.86 1.16
C GLU A 74 5.94 7.72 2.52
N LYS A 75 5.27 7.15 3.52
CA LYS A 75 5.92 6.85 4.82
C LYS A 75 7.05 5.84 4.70
N MET A 76 6.88 4.79 3.90
CA MET A 76 7.90 3.76 3.68
C MET A 76 9.15 4.32 2.98
N GLN A 77 8.99 5.23 2.02
CA GLN A 77 10.11 5.89 1.32
C GLN A 77 10.97 6.76 2.24
N MET A 78 10.43 7.25 3.35
CA MET A 78 11.16 8.06 4.32
C MET A 78 12.01 7.22 5.30
N ILE A 79 11.93 5.88 5.26
CA ILE A 79 12.70 5.02 6.15
C ILE A 79 14.00 4.59 5.46
N GLU A 80 15.12 5.08 5.98
CA GLU A 80 16.49 4.80 5.50
C GLU A 80 16.86 3.31 5.54
N ASN A 81 16.29 2.54 6.47
CA ASN A 81 16.53 1.10 6.65
C ASN A 81 15.21 0.32 6.71
N LEU A 82 14.40 0.43 5.65
CA LEU A 82 13.14 -0.29 5.56
C LEU A 82 13.41 -1.77 5.29
N THR A 83 13.34 -2.57 6.35
CA THR A 83 13.46 -4.03 6.25
C THR A 83 12.11 -4.68 5.99
N LEU A 84 12.15 -5.94 5.55
CA LEU A 84 10.98 -6.80 5.36
C LEU A 84 9.98 -6.72 6.52
N THR A 85 10.47 -6.97 7.73
CA THR A 85 9.66 -6.97 8.95
C THR A 85 9.01 -5.61 9.19
N LYS A 86 9.77 -4.52 9.01
CA LYS A 86 9.26 -3.17 9.16
C LYS A 86 8.17 -2.84 8.14
N ALA A 87 8.33 -3.26 6.87
CA ALA A 87 7.32 -3.01 5.84
C ALA A 87 5.98 -3.71 6.17
N ILE A 88 6.04 -4.97 6.63
CA ILE A 88 4.86 -5.73 7.06
C ILE A 88 4.21 -5.06 8.28
N ASP A 89 5.00 -4.69 9.28
CA ASP A 89 4.50 -4.07 10.51
C ASP A 89 3.87 -2.70 10.23
N MET A 90 4.50 -1.88 9.38
CA MET A 90 3.93 -0.60 8.94
C MET A 90 2.63 -0.79 8.17
N ALA A 91 2.54 -1.80 7.31
CA ALA A 91 1.30 -2.10 6.59
C ALA A 91 0.16 -2.46 7.56
N ARG A 92 0.44 -3.35 8.52
CA ARG A 92 -0.52 -3.72 9.57
C ARG A 92 -0.95 -2.53 10.42
N GLN A 93 0.02 -1.71 10.85
CA GLN A 93 -0.26 -0.52 11.64
C GLN A 93 -1.07 0.51 10.85
N SER A 94 -0.76 0.72 9.57
CA SER A 94 -1.52 1.62 8.71
C SER A 94 -2.97 1.16 8.54
N GLU A 95 -3.22 -0.14 8.43
CA GLU A 95 -4.58 -0.69 8.41
C GLU A 95 -5.31 -0.44 9.72
N GLN A 96 -4.65 -0.69 10.85
CA GLN A 96 -5.22 -0.47 12.17
C GLN A 96 -5.58 1.00 12.40
N VAL A 97 -4.67 1.93 12.08
CA VAL A 97 -4.90 3.38 12.18
C VAL A 97 -6.06 3.81 11.29
N ARG A 98 -6.13 3.32 10.04
CA ARG A 98 -7.20 3.69 9.10
C ARG A 98 -8.57 3.18 9.56
N ARG A 99 -8.63 2.00 10.17
CA ARG A 99 -9.87 1.48 10.80
C ARG A 99 -10.31 2.39 11.95
N GLN A 100 -9.40 2.70 12.86
CA GLN A 100 -9.70 3.61 13.99
C GLN A 100 -10.14 5.01 13.52
N GLN A 101 -9.50 5.56 12.48
CA GLN A 101 -9.87 6.86 11.92
C GLN A 101 -11.23 6.84 11.19
N ALA A 102 -11.63 5.70 10.61
CA ALA A 102 -12.96 5.56 10.05
C ALA A 102 -14.03 5.59 11.14
N ASP A 103 -13.76 4.94 12.28
CA ASP A 103 -14.68 4.90 13.44
C ASP A 103 -14.77 6.24 14.17
N LEU A 104 -13.70 7.05 14.15
CA LEU A 104 -13.66 8.40 14.75
C LEU A 104 -14.32 9.49 13.90
N LYS A 105 -14.69 9.21 12.64
CA LYS A 105 -15.44 10.16 11.80
C LYS A 105 -16.94 9.86 11.82
N PRO A 106 -17.66 10.38 12.81
CA PRO A 106 -18.97 10.94 12.53
C PRO A 106 -19.13 12.31 13.20
N HIS A 107 -19.33 13.37 12.40
CA HIS A 107 -20.46 14.30 12.49
C HIS A 107 -20.42 15.27 11.29
N PRO A 108 -21.52 15.44 10.54
CA PRO A 108 -21.64 16.54 9.60
C PRO A 108 -21.61 17.84 10.41
N GLU A 109 -20.74 18.77 10.03
CA GLU A 109 -20.75 20.12 10.56
C GLU A 109 -22.17 20.68 10.43
N ILE A 110 -22.81 20.99 11.56
CA ILE A 110 -24.06 21.73 11.58
C ILE A 110 -23.74 23.07 10.92
N THR A 111 -24.20 23.24 9.68
CA THR A 111 -24.18 24.53 8.99
C THR A 111 -25.14 25.43 9.77
N VAL A 112 -24.61 26.21 10.71
CA VAL A 112 -25.36 27.29 11.36
C VAL A 112 -25.54 28.37 10.30
N THR A 113 -26.63 28.30 9.53
CA THR A 113 -27.11 29.45 8.78
C THR A 113 -27.65 30.46 9.80
N PRO A 114 -27.10 31.68 9.89
CA PRO A 114 -27.67 32.70 10.74
C PRO A 114 -29.00 33.15 10.10
N LYS A 115 -30.12 32.72 10.67
CA LYS A 115 -31.41 33.36 10.44
C LYS A 115 -31.40 34.68 11.19
N ILE A 116 -30.99 35.75 10.52
CA ILE A 116 -31.28 37.11 10.98
C ILE A 116 -32.71 37.40 10.53
N GLU A 117 -33.65 37.14 11.41
CA GLU A 117 -35.02 37.63 11.32
C GLU A 117 -34.99 39.05 11.90
N VAL A 118 -35.00 40.07 11.03
CA VAL A 118 -35.27 41.45 11.46
C VAL A 118 -36.74 41.70 11.21
N ASP A 119 -37.49 41.71 12.30
CA ASP A 119 -38.90 42.06 12.36
C ASP A 119 -39.19 43.40 11.68
N ARG A 120 -40.32 43.43 10.97
CA ARG A 120 -40.95 44.65 10.46
C ARG A 120 -41.56 45.42 11.64
N VAL A 121 -41.19 46.69 11.79
CA VAL A 121 -42.07 47.75 12.31
C VAL A 121 -41.81 49.01 11.50
#